data_AF-A0A5K1EA95-F1
#
_entry.id   AF-A0A5K1EA95-F1
#
_cell.length_a   1.000
_cell.length_b   1.000
_cell.length_c   1.000
_cell.angle_alpha   90.00
_cell.angle_beta   90.00
_cell.angle_gamma   90.00
#
_symmetry.space_group_name_H-M   'P 1'
#
loop_
_entity.id
_entity.type
_entity.pdbx_description
1 polymer ?
#
loop_
_entity_poly.entity_id
_entity_poly.type
_entity_poly.pdbx_seq_one_letter_code
_entity_poly.pdbx_strand_id
1 'polypeptide(L)' 'VYERIKAPLLTLVSSGSPEQSYAVLSHLHLLVLRAPMLFSSDYKHFYCQYSQPFYVKKLKLEMLTAVANESNTYEI' A
#
# COMPACT_ATOMS: atom_id res chain seq x y z
N VAL A 1 -18.09 1.62 1.47
CA VAL A 1 -17.64 0.62 0.46
C VAL A 1 -16.13 0.42 0.52
N TYR A 2 -15.31 1.47 0.36
CA TYR A 2 -13.85 1.36 0.38
C TYR A 2 -13.27 0.66 1.62
N GLU A 3 -13.82 0.90 2.82
CA GLU A 3 -13.36 0.20 4.04
C GLU A 3 -13.52 -1.32 3.98
N ARG A 4 -14.61 -1.81 3.37
CA ARG A 4 -14.87 -3.25 3.24
C ARG A 4 -13.92 -3.92 2.25
N ILE A 5 -13.37 -3.16 1.30
CA ILE A 5 -12.47 -3.63 0.25
C ILE A 5 -11.00 -3.51 0.69
N LYS A 6 -10.68 -2.55 1.56
CA LYS A 6 -9.31 -2.31 2.08
C LYS A 6 -8.71 -3.57 2.70
N ALA A 7 -9.40 -4.17 3.67
CA ALA A 7 -8.89 -5.33 4.40
C ALA A 7 -8.54 -6.53 3.50
N PRO A 8 -9.44 -7.04 2.63
CA PRO A 8 -9.10 -8.18 1.77
C PRO A 8 -7.98 -7.87 0.78
N LEU A 9 -7.89 -6.65 0.25
CA LEU A 9 -6.77 -6.28 -0.63
C LEU A 9 -5.43 -6.27 0.11
N LEU A 10 -5.38 -5.72 1.33
CA LEU A 10 -4.17 -5.74 2.16
C LEU A 10 -3.70 -7.18 2.47
N THR A 11 -4.64 -8.10 2.73
CA THR A 11 -4.33 -9.53 2.90
C THR A 11 -3.76 -10.15 1.62
N LEU A 12 -4.33 -9.83 0.46
CA LEU A 12 -3.87 -10.34 -0.84
C LEU A 12 -2.49 -9.80 -1.26
N VAL A 13 -2.12 -8.58 -0.86
CA VAL A 13 -0.76 -8.05 -1.12
C VAL A 13 0.32 -8.93 -0.47
N SER A 14 0.00 -9.52 0.69
CA SER A 14 0.94 -10.32 1.49
C SER A 14 0.94 -11.80 1.11
N SER A 15 0.02 -12.24 0.25
CA SER A 15 -0.13 -13.64 -0.15
C SER A 15 -0.06 -13.79 -1.67
N GLY A 16 1.02 -14.38 -2.18
CA GLY A 16 1.17 -14.66 -3.61
C GLY A 16 2.59 -14.44 -4.13
N SER A 17 2.73 -14.56 -5.45
CA SER A 17 3.97 -14.22 -6.15
C SER A 17 4.16 -12.69 -6.21
N PRO A 18 5.38 -12.20 -6.45
CA PRO A 18 5.63 -10.76 -6.59
C PRO A 18 4.76 -10.08 -7.66
N GLU A 19 4.45 -10.78 -8.75
CA GLU A 19 3.59 -10.30 -9.85
C GLU A 19 2.14 -10.16 -9.39
N GLN A 20 1.63 -11.14 -8.65
CA GLN A 20 0.29 -11.09 -8.06
C GLN A 20 0.19 -9.96 -7.03
N SER A 21 1.17 -9.85 -6.12
CA SER A 21 1.24 -8.75 -5.15
C SER A 21 1.28 -7.38 -5.85
N TYR A 22 2.00 -7.26 -6.96
CA TYR A 22 2.06 -6.02 -7.74
C TYR A 22 0.72 -5.68 -8.41
N ALA A 23 0.03 -6.67 -9.00
CA ALA A 23 -1.29 -6.47 -9.57
C ALA A 23 -2.28 -5.96 -8.50
N VAL A 24 -2.29 -6.58 -7.31
CA VAL A 24 -3.14 -6.16 -6.19
C VAL A 24 -2.75 -4.77 -5.68
N LEU A 25 -1.45 -4.51 -5.49
CA LEU A 25 -0.94 -3.19 -5.09
C LEU A 25 -1.32 -2.10 -6.08
N SER A 26 -1.33 -2.39 -7.38
CA SER A 26 -1.72 -1.42 -8.42
C SER A 26 -3.19 -1.00 -8.27
N HIS A 27 -4.07 -1.94 -7.96
CA HIS A 27 -5.48 -1.64 -7.67
C HIS A 27 -5.62 -0.85 -6.37
N LEU A 28 -4.87 -1.24 -5.33
CA LEU A 28 -4.87 -0.55 -4.05
C LEU A 28 -4.34 0.89 -4.17
N HIS A 29 -3.33 1.12 -5.02
CA HIS A 29 -2.77 2.43 -5.30
C HIS A 29 -3.82 3.38 -5.90
N LEU A 30 -4.66 2.91 -6.84
CA LEU A 30 -5.77 3.70 -7.36
C LEU A 30 -6.75 4.14 -6.25
N LEU A 31 -7.02 3.25 -5.29
CA LEU A 31 -7.88 3.57 -4.15
C LEU A 31 -7.21 4.56 -3.19
N VAL A 32 -5.91 4.40 -2.93
CA VAL A 32 -5.12 5.32 -2.11
C VAL A 32 -5.11 6.71 -2.72
N LEU A 33 -4.86 6.85 -4.03
CA LEU A 33 -4.92 8.15 -4.70
C LEU A 33 -6.31 8.78 -4.64
N ARG A 34 -7.36 7.96 -4.62
CA ARG A 34 -8.75 8.46 -4.55
C ARG A 34 -9.15 8.92 -3.15
N ALA A 35 -8.67 8.24 -2.11
CA ALA A 35 -9.06 8.50 -0.72
C ALA A 35 -7.90 8.21 0.27
N PRO A 36 -6.81 9.00 0.25
CA PRO A 36 -5.58 8.67 0.98
C PRO A 36 -5.76 8.62 2.49
N MET A 37 -6.62 9.48 3.04
CA MET A 37 -6.93 9.53 4.48
C MET A 37 -7.55 8.23 5.02
N LEU A 38 -8.13 7.38 4.16
CA LEU A 38 -8.69 6.09 4.57
C LEU A 38 -7.61 5.02 4.85
N PHE A 39 -6.42 5.24 4.31
CA PHE A 39 -5.28 4.33 4.36
C PHE A 39 -4.13 4.86 5.23
N SER A 40 -4.26 6.08 5.77
CA SER A 40 -3.23 6.73 6.58
C SER A 40 -2.84 5.95 7.83
N SER A 41 -3.79 5.24 8.45
CA SER A 41 -3.55 4.37 9.61
C SER A 41 -2.88 3.05 9.25
N ASP A 42 -2.98 2.61 7.99
CA ASP A 42 -2.50 1.31 7.52
C ASP A 42 -1.15 1.40 6.80
N TYR A 43 -0.51 2.56 6.83
CA TYR A 43 0.72 2.88 6.08
C TYR A 43 1.85 1.85 6.24
N LYS A 44 1.95 1.18 7.39
CA LYS A 44 2.95 0.13 7.65
C LYS A 44 2.85 -1.07 6.70
N HIS A 45 1.68 -1.33 6.12
CA HIS A 45 1.51 -2.36 5.08
C HIS A 45 2.25 -2.01 3.78
N PHE A 46 2.55 -0.74 3.56
CA PHE A 46 3.30 -0.25 2.41
C PHE A 46 4.82 -0.25 2.64
N TYR A 47 5.31 -0.70 3.80
CA TYR A 47 6.75 -0.86 3.99
C TYR A 47 7.36 -1.86 3.02
N CYS A 48 8.51 -1.50 2.48
CA CYS A 48 9.27 -2.33 1.57
C CYS A 48 10.00 -3.44 2.35
N GLN A 49 9.97 -4.66 1.84
CA GLN A 49 10.81 -5.75 2.34
C GLN A 49 12.02 -5.96 1.42
N TYR A 50 13.15 -6.40 1.98
CA TYR A 50 14.39 -6.59 1.21
C TYR A 50 14.21 -7.55 0.03
N SER A 51 13.49 -8.65 0.23
CA SER A 51 13.22 -9.68 -0.78
C SER A 51 12.33 -9.23 -1.94
N GLN A 52 11.62 -8.10 -1.82
CA GLN A 52 10.70 -7.64 -2.85
C GLN A 52 11.45 -7.06 -4.06
N PRO A 53 10.99 -7.33 -5.29
CA PRO A 53 11.58 -6.76 -6.49
C PRO A 53 11.33 -5.25 -6.57
N PHE A 54 12.16 -4.56 -7.37
CA PHE A 54 12.18 -3.10 -7.46
C PHE A 54 10.81 -2.50 -7.81
N TYR A 55 10.08 -3.10 -8.75
CA TYR A 55 8.77 -2.58 -9.20
C TYR A 55 7.71 -2.56 -8.07
N VAL A 56 7.73 -3.54 -7.17
CA VAL A 56 6.87 -3.56 -5.97
C VAL A 56 7.29 -2.47 -5.00
N LYS A 57 8.59 -2.34 -4.73
CA LYS A 57 9.14 -1.33 -3.81
C LYS A 57 8.82 0.09 -4.27
N LYS A 58 8.99 0.36 -5.57
CA LYS A 58 8.67 1.67 -6.16
C LYS A 58 7.21 2.06 -5.89
N LEU A 59 6.27 1.17 -6.21
CA LEU A 59 4.85 1.46 -6.03
C LEU A 59 4.48 1.64 -4.55
N LYS A 60 5.06 0.84 -3.66
CA LYS A 60 4.92 0.97 -2.21
C LYS A 60 5.41 2.33 -1.68
N LEU A 61 6.56 2.80 -2.16
CA LEU A 61 7.07 4.13 -1.80
C LEU A 61 6.13 5.26 -2.26
N GLU A 62 5.60 5.17 -3.49
CA GLU A 62 4.62 6.15 -3.98
C GLU A 62 3.34 6.17 -3.11
N MET A 63 2.91 5.00 -2.62
CA MET A 63 1.77 4.90 -1.70
C MET A 63 2.08 5.49 -0.31
N LEU A 64 3.28 5.25 0.23
CA LEU A 64 3.72 5.85 1.49
C LEU A 64 3.68 7.39 1.41
N THR A 65 4.21 7.96 0.33
CA THR A 65 4.14 9.41 0.10
C THR A 65 2.69 9.90 0.00
N ALA A 66 1.80 9.15 -0.65
CA ALA A 66 0.40 9.55 -0.81
C ALA A 66 -0.40 9.55 0.50
N VAL A 67 -0.05 8.71 1.48
CA VAL A 67 -0.78 8.60 2.77
C VAL A 67 -0.10 9.34 3.94
N ALA A 68 1.04 9.97 3.67
CA ALA A 68 1.80 10.72 4.67
C ALA A 68 1.01 11.92 5.21
N ASN A 69 1.06 12.12 6.52
CA ASN A 69 0.45 13.22 7.24
C ASN A 69 1.20 13.47 8.56
N GLU A 70 0.78 14.47 9.32
CA GLU A 70 1.43 14.91 10.57
C GLU A 70 1.62 13.78 11.60
N SER A 71 0.74 12.78 11.62
CA SER A 71 0.79 11.69 12.62
C SER A 71 1.76 10.56 12.27
N ASN A 72 2.12 10.39 10.99
CA ASN A 72 2.96 9.28 10.53
C ASN A 72 4.23 9.71 9.79
N THR A 73 4.42 11.00 9.52
CA THR A 73 5.51 11.50 8.67
C THR A 73 6.91 11.20 9.19
N TYR A 74 7.09 10.98 10.50
CA TYR A 74 8.38 10.61 11.08
C TYR A 74 8.65 9.09 11.04
N GLU A 75 7.61 8.27 10.87
CA GLU A 75 7.74 6.81 10.77
C GLU A 75 7.85 6.32 9.31
N ILE A 76 7.36 7.11 8.35
CA ILE A 76 7.48 6.88 6.89
C ILE A 76 8.88 7.26 6.41
#